data_AF-A0A1B3ZHC2-F1
#
_entry.id   AF-A0A1B3ZHC2-F1
#
_cell.length_a   1.000
_cell.length_b   1.000
_cell.length_c   1.000
_cell.angle_alpha   90.00
_cell.angle_beta   90.00
_cell.angle_gamma   90.00
#
_symmetry.space_group_name_H-M   'P 1'
#
loop_
_entity.id
_entity.type
_entity.pdbx_description
1 polymer ?
#
loop_
_entity_poly.entity_id
_entity_poly.type
_entity_poly.pdbx_seq_one_letter_code
_entity_poly.pdbx_strand_id
1 'polypeptide(L)'
;MPTISRRTMLAAAAALPVAGRLNATMSPDPKPGGRAVGADDEVYWAKIAAQYDVTRDVIQLENGNWGIMAKPVLAAYERAVERVNRENSFYTRRGFATDYHAVHQRVAAALGVGADEIALTRNATEALQGLIDGYNRLRPGDAVLAADLDYDSMLGCFDGLKARRGVQVVRIALPEPATYQGLIDAYAQAFTANPRIRLVLLTHLSHRTGLVVPVREIVAMARARGIDAIVDAAHSWGQLDADFADLGVDFAGFNLHKWWGAPLGVGVMYLRKSRVRDIDPDPANGEGDLDSVQARIHTGTSDFAAMLTVPDAFDFQQAIGTPERAARLRYLRDRWAEPLRKLDGLQILTPSDPRLHGGITSFRIRGRVTAADNIAIAKMLLDEFGIFTVHRTGIEAGACVRVTPALFTNPAQIDKLAAALPILVKRLAKT
;
A
#
# COMPACT_ATOMS: atom_id res chain seq x y z
N MET A 1 12.05 -60.48 -39.49
CA MET A 1 11.72 -59.79 -38.22
C MET A 1 12.36 -60.56 -37.07
N PRO A 2 13.49 -60.10 -36.53
CA PRO A 2 14.09 -60.71 -35.35
C PRO A 2 13.68 -59.96 -34.07
N THR A 3 13.27 -60.75 -33.10
CA THR A 3 12.87 -60.42 -31.73
C THR A 3 14.05 -59.93 -30.89
N ILE A 4 13.94 -58.75 -30.27
CA ILE A 4 14.88 -58.27 -29.26
C ILE A 4 14.40 -58.73 -27.88
N SER A 5 15.23 -59.54 -27.23
CA SER A 5 15.04 -60.13 -25.89
C SER A 5 15.36 -59.12 -24.77
N ARG A 6 14.63 -59.23 -23.64
CA ARG A 6 14.65 -58.38 -22.43
C ARG A 6 15.95 -58.43 -21.59
N ARG A 7 17.12 -58.74 -22.16
CA ARG A 7 18.36 -58.96 -21.39
C ARG A 7 19.57 -58.10 -21.77
N THR A 8 19.38 -56.99 -22.47
CA THR A 8 20.47 -56.06 -22.81
C THR A 8 20.16 -54.60 -22.48
N MET A 9 19.83 -54.33 -21.21
CA MET A 9 19.86 -52.97 -20.66
C MET A 9 20.39 -53.02 -19.23
N LEU A 10 21.70 -53.09 -19.08
CA LEU A 10 22.43 -52.81 -17.83
C LEU A 10 23.93 -52.66 -18.16
N ALA A 11 24.31 -51.50 -18.69
CA ALA A 11 25.69 -50.99 -18.67
C ALA A 11 25.74 -49.55 -19.23
N ALA A 12 25.14 -48.60 -18.53
CA ALA A 12 25.44 -47.17 -18.67
C ALA A 12 24.94 -46.43 -17.40
N ALA A 13 25.54 -46.76 -16.26
CA ALA A 13 25.41 -45.94 -15.06
C ALA A 13 26.30 -44.70 -15.24
N ALA A 14 25.81 -43.71 -15.98
CA ALA A 14 26.35 -42.36 -15.89
C ALA A 14 25.85 -41.76 -14.57
N ALA A 15 26.77 -41.59 -13.63
CA ALA A 15 26.55 -40.87 -12.39
C ALA A 15 26.18 -39.42 -12.72
N LEU A 16 24.89 -39.12 -12.79
CA LEU A 16 24.39 -37.76 -12.73
C LEU A 16 24.61 -37.26 -11.30
N PRO A 17 25.25 -36.10 -11.09
CA PRO A 17 25.21 -35.49 -9.78
C PRO A 17 23.75 -35.09 -9.54
N VAL A 18 23.10 -35.74 -8.58
CA VAL A 18 21.93 -35.15 -7.92
C VAL A 18 22.47 -33.92 -7.21
N ALA A 19 22.54 -32.81 -7.94
CA ALA A 19 22.66 -31.49 -7.36
C ALA A 19 21.34 -31.27 -6.61
N GLY A 20 21.32 -31.73 -5.36
CA GLY A 20 20.32 -31.28 -4.41
C GLY A 20 20.38 -29.76 -4.45
N ARG A 21 19.32 -29.14 -4.97
CA ARG A 21 19.08 -27.73 -4.79
C ARG A 21 18.88 -27.55 -3.29
N LEU A 22 19.98 -27.28 -2.59
CA LEU A 22 19.96 -26.60 -1.31
C LEU A 22 19.38 -25.23 -1.61
N ASN A 23 18.04 -25.13 -1.63
CA ASN A 23 17.33 -23.88 -1.44
C ASN A 23 17.57 -23.50 0.02
N ALA A 24 18.78 -23.01 0.30
CA ALA A 24 18.97 -22.12 1.43
C ALA A 24 18.23 -20.84 1.07
N THR A 25 16.93 -20.82 1.32
CA THR A 25 16.16 -19.59 1.51
C THR A 25 16.75 -18.92 2.74
N MET A 26 17.88 -18.24 2.56
CA MET A 26 18.40 -17.37 3.60
C MET A 26 17.41 -16.20 3.68
N SER A 27 16.54 -16.26 4.67
CA SER A 27 15.91 -15.07 5.23
C SER A 27 17.01 -14.03 5.45
N PRO A 28 16.75 -12.73 5.22
CA PRO A 28 17.74 -11.70 5.47
C PRO A 28 18.31 -11.91 6.88
N ASP A 29 19.65 -11.95 6.98
CA ASP A 29 20.33 -12.17 8.26
C ASP A 29 19.71 -11.24 9.31
N PRO A 30 19.25 -11.77 10.46
CA PRO A 30 18.82 -10.92 11.55
C PRO A 30 19.97 -9.95 11.88
N LYS A 31 19.61 -8.68 12.07
CA LYS A 31 20.49 -7.52 12.33
C LYS A 31 21.89 -7.93 12.83
N PRO A 32 23.00 -7.62 12.12
CA PRO A 32 24.33 -8.00 12.58
C PRO A 32 24.58 -7.46 13.99
N GLY A 33 24.63 -8.36 14.99
CA GLY A 33 24.92 -8.02 16.38
C GLY A 33 23.89 -7.15 17.12
N GLY A 34 22.63 -7.07 16.66
CA GLY A 34 21.58 -6.29 17.34
C GLY A 34 21.71 -4.76 17.27
N ARG A 35 22.60 -4.25 16.42
CA ARG A 35 22.78 -2.80 16.20
C ARG A 35 21.75 -2.26 15.20
N ALA A 36 21.26 -1.04 15.43
CA ALA A 36 20.39 -0.32 14.49
C ALA A 36 21.13 -0.07 13.16
N VAL A 37 20.46 -0.37 12.04
CA VAL A 37 21.00 -0.18 10.69
C VAL A 37 20.68 1.23 10.19
N GLY A 38 21.70 1.95 9.71
CA GLY A 38 21.53 3.27 9.11
C GLY A 38 20.80 3.22 7.77
N ALA A 39 20.01 4.25 7.46
CA ALA A 39 19.33 4.36 6.17
C ALA A 39 20.30 4.46 4.97
N ASP A 40 21.55 4.86 5.24
CA ASP A 40 22.68 5.04 4.32
C ASP A 40 23.70 3.89 4.36
N ASP A 41 23.45 2.82 5.12
CA ASP A 41 24.28 1.61 5.13
C ASP A 41 24.08 0.81 3.83
N GLU A 42 24.73 1.24 2.75
CA GLU A 42 24.57 0.64 1.44
C GLU A 42 25.06 -0.81 1.36
N VAL A 43 25.93 -1.26 2.28
CA VAL A 43 26.35 -2.67 2.35
C VAL A 43 25.18 -3.52 2.82
N TYR A 44 24.46 -3.08 3.86
CA TYR A 44 23.24 -3.75 4.31
C TYR A 44 22.13 -3.67 3.25
N TRP A 45 21.84 -2.47 2.74
CA TRP A 45 20.73 -2.30 1.79
C TRP A 45 20.97 -3.00 0.45
N ALA A 46 22.22 -3.17 0.01
CA ALA A 46 22.53 -4.00 -1.14
C ALA A 46 22.17 -5.48 -0.93
N LYS A 47 22.35 -6.02 0.29
CA LYS A 47 21.92 -7.38 0.64
C LYS A 47 20.41 -7.50 0.62
N ILE A 48 19.68 -6.50 1.12
CA ILE A 48 18.21 -6.47 1.05
C ILE A 48 17.75 -6.36 -0.41
N ALA A 49 18.33 -5.47 -1.21
CA ALA A 49 18.01 -5.32 -2.62
C ALA A 49 18.21 -6.61 -3.42
N ALA A 50 19.26 -7.39 -3.10
CA ALA A 50 19.53 -8.68 -3.73
C ALA A 50 18.43 -9.74 -3.50
N GLN A 51 17.56 -9.53 -2.49
CA GLN A 51 16.40 -10.37 -2.22
C GLN A 51 15.23 -10.08 -3.14
N TYR A 52 15.31 -9.08 -4.03
CA TYR A 52 14.27 -8.80 -5.01
C TYR A 52 14.78 -9.16 -6.40
N ASP A 53 13.91 -9.77 -7.22
CA ASP A 53 14.17 -9.98 -8.63
C ASP A 53 13.39 -8.93 -9.43
N VAL A 54 14.13 -7.94 -9.95
CA VAL A 54 13.55 -6.76 -10.60
C VAL A 54 14.15 -6.61 -12.00
N THR A 55 13.36 -6.11 -12.95
CA THR A 55 13.88 -5.77 -14.28
C THR A 55 15.01 -4.74 -14.16
N ARG A 56 16.01 -4.88 -15.04
CA ARG A 56 17.12 -3.93 -15.20
C ARG A 56 16.94 -3.02 -16.42
N ASP A 57 15.86 -3.20 -17.18
CA ASP A 57 15.57 -2.43 -18.40
C ASP A 57 15.24 -0.97 -18.07
N VAL A 58 14.70 -0.74 -16.88
CA VAL A 58 14.31 0.59 -16.39
C VAL A 58 14.69 0.77 -14.93
N ILE A 59 14.82 2.02 -14.51
CA ILE A 59 14.86 2.41 -13.11
C ILE A 59 13.42 2.47 -12.61
N GLN A 60 13.01 1.45 -11.86
CA GLN A 60 11.66 1.31 -11.35
C GLN A 60 11.42 2.21 -10.14
N LEU A 61 10.77 3.37 -10.34
CA LEU A 61 10.35 4.28 -9.27
C LEU A 61 8.82 4.33 -9.14
N GLU A 62 8.18 3.16 -9.29
CA GLU A 62 6.73 2.99 -9.22
C GLU A 62 6.31 1.86 -8.25
N ASN A 63 7.05 1.69 -7.15
CA ASN A 63 6.73 0.71 -6.12
C ASN A 63 5.33 0.88 -5.51
N GLY A 64 4.85 2.13 -5.43
CA GLY A 64 3.55 2.45 -4.83
C GLY A 64 2.35 1.85 -5.55
N ASN A 65 2.50 1.36 -6.80
CA ASN A 65 1.38 0.72 -7.48
C ASN A 65 1.04 -0.63 -6.83
N TRP A 66 2.00 -1.56 -6.83
CA TRP A 66 1.76 -2.97 -6.45
C TRP A 66 2.81 -3.57 -5.51
N GLY A 67 3.99 -2.97 -5.35
CA GLY A 67 5.12 -3.63 -4.70
C GLY A 67 5.67 -4.80 -5.51
N ILE A 68 6.70 -5.47 -4.97
CA ILE A 68 7.32 -6.68 -5.51
C ILE A 68 7.58 -7.63 -4.35
N MET A 69 7.24 -8.91 -4.50
CA MET A 69 7.60 -9.93 -3.52
C MET A 69 9.11 -10.13 -3.47
N ALA A 70 9.69 -10.19 -2.28
CA ALA A 70 11.05 -10.69 -2.13
C ALA A 70 11.10 -12.18 -2.54
N LYS A 71 12.25 -12.64 -3.04
CA LYS A 71 12.53 -14.03 -3.44
C LYS A 71 12.04 -15.09 -2.44
N PRO A 72 12.28 -14.97 -1.11
CA PRO A 72 11.73 -15.95 -0.17
C PRO A 72 10.20 -15.96 -0.11
N VAL A 73 9.54 -14.80 -0.27
CA VAL A 73 8.09 -14.66 -0.28
C VAL A 73 7.50 -15.23 -1.57
N LEU A 74 8.11 -14.93 -2.73
CA LEU A 74 7.73 -15.54 -4.00
C LEU A 74 7.84 -17.07 -3.95
N ALA A 75 8.94 -17.60 -3.42
CA ALA A 75 9.12 -19.04 -3.27
C ALA A 75 8.07 -19.67 -2.34
N ALA A 76 7.62 -18.96 -1.29
CA ALA A 76 6.52 -19.41 -0.44
C ALA A 76 5.18 -19.42 -1.19
N TYR A 77 4.91 -18.38 -1.97
CA TYR A 77 3.73 -18.30 -2.82
C TYR A 77 3.67 -19.45 -3.83
N GLU A 78 4.77 -19.74 -4.53
CA GLU A 78 4.85 -20.84 -5.50
C GLU A 78 4.56 -22.20 -4.85
N ARG A 79 5.10 -22.47 -3.65
CA ARG A 79 4.79 -23.69 -2.88
C ARG A 79 3.32 -23.76 -2.49
N ALA A 80 2.74 -22.64 -2.07
CA ALA A 80 1.33 -22.57 -1.69
C ALA A 80 0.42 -22.81 -2.91
N VAL A 81 0.75 -22.24 -4.08
CA VAL A 81 0.05 -22.48 -5.35
C VAL A 81 0.09 -23.96 -5.71
N GLU A 82 1.26 -24.59 -5.63
CA GLU A 82 1.42 -26.02 -5.92
C GLU A 82 0.54 -26.88 -5.00
N ARG A 83 0.54 -26.61 -3.68
CA ARG A 83 -0.28 -27.32 -2.71
C ARG A 83 -1.77 -27.14 -2.97
N VAL A 84 -2.23 -25.90 -3.11
CA VAL A 84 -3.64 -25.57 -3.34
C VAL A 84 -4.13 -26.21 -4.63
N ASN A 85 -3.33 -26.21 -5.70
CA ASN A 85 -3.70 -26.84 -6.95
C ASN A 85 -3.73 -28.37 -6.85
N ARG A 86 -2.71 -28.98 -6.22
CA ARG A 86 -2.57 -30.44 -6.08
C ARG A 86 -3.63 -31.06 -5.20
N GLU A 87 -3.89 -30.46 -4.05
CA GLU A 87 -4.82 -31.00 -3.05
C GLU A 87 -6.26 -30.47 -3.24
N ASN A 88 -6.41 -29.31 -3.88
CA ASN A 88 -7.68 -28.72 -4.30
C ASN A 88 -8.77 -28.82 -3.20
N SER A 89 -9.99 -29.21 -3.57
CA SER A 89 -11.15 -29.28 -2.69
C SER A 89 -10.95 -30.16 -1.45
N PHE A 90 -10.04 -31.13 -1.49
CA PHE A 90 -9.70 -31.94 -0.32
C PHE A 90 -9.04 -31.08 0.76
N TYR A 91 -8.04 -30.28 0.38
CA TYR A 91 -7.40 -29.33 1.29
C TYR A 91 -8.34 -28.22 1.72
N THR A 92 -9.07 -27.60 0.78
CA THR A 92 -9.89 -26.42 1.11
C THR A 92 -11.04 -26.75 2.06
N ARG A 93 -11.56 -27.99 2.03
CA ARG A 93 -12.62 -28.45 2.95
C ARG A 93 -12.12 -29.00 4.28
N ARG A 94 -10.82 -29.30 4.44
CA ARG A 94 -10.30 -29.99 5.64
C ARG A 94 -9.14 -29.29 6.36
N GLY A 95 -8.27 -28.60 5.62
CA GLY A 95 -7.06 -27.97 6.15
C GLY A 95 -7.08 -26.46 6.10
N PHE A 96 -7.68 -25.86 5.06
CA PHE A 96 -7.59 -24.42 4.82
C PHE A 96 -8.11 -23.57 5.99
N ALA A 97 -9.20 -23.96 6.65
CA ALA A 97 -9.74 -23.20 7.78
C ALA A 97 -8.72 -23.02 8.93
N THR A 98 -7.96 -24.06 9.25
CA THR A 98 -6.90 -24.02 10.28
C THR A 98 -5.76 -23.09 9.85
N ASP A 99 -5.29 -23.24 8.61
CA ASP A 99 -4.18 -22.43 8.09
C ASP A 99 -4.60 -20.96 7.95
N TYR A 100 -5.83 -20.70 7.48
CA TYR A 100 -6.43 -19.36 7.42
C TYR A 100 -6.52 -18.72 8.79
N HIS A 101 -6.92 -19.45 9.83
CA HIS A 101 -6.99 -18.93 11.19
C HIS A 101 -5.60 -18.48 11.68
N ALA A 102 -4.55 -19.25 11.40
CA ALA A 102 -3.18 -18.87 11.73
C ALA A 102 -2.73 -17.59 10.99
N VAL A 103 -3.05 -17.46 9.70
CA VAL A 103 -2.79 -16.24 8.93
C VAL A 103 -3.53 -15.04 9.53
N HIS A 104 -4.81 -15.22 9.82
CA HIS A 104 -5.69 -14.19 10.37
C HIS A 104 -5.18 -13.69 11.73
N GLN A 105 -4.81 -14.59 12.64
CA GLN A 105 -4.16 -14.24 13.91
C GLN A 105 -2.84 -13.47 13.70
N ARG A 106 -2.01 -13.92 12.74
CA ARG A 106 -0.74 -13.27 12.44
C ARG A 106 -0.92 -11.84 11.94
N VAL A 107 -1.93 -11.59 11.10
CA VAL A 107 -2.28 -10.25 10.61
C VAL A 107 -2.79 -9.35 11.73
N ALA A 108 -3.68 -9.86 12.57
CA ALA A 108 -4.21 -9.10 13.71
C ALA A 108 -3.08 -8.71 14.67
N ALA A 109 -2.18 -9.65 14.99
CA ALA A 109 -1.01 -9.38 15.82
C ALA A 109 -0.06 -8.35 15.19
N ALA A 110 0.16 -8.40 13.87
CA ALA A 110 0.99 -7.41 13.17
C ALA A 110 0.37 -6.00 13.13
N LEU A 111 -0.96 -5.89 13.21
CA LEU A 111 -1.70 -4.63 13.34
C LEU A 111 -1.82 -4.15 14.79
N GLY A 112 -1.55 -5.00 15.78
CA GLY A 112 -1.74 -4.69 17.20
C GLY A 112 -3.21 -4.69 17.65
N VAL A 113 -4.07 -5.46 16.99
CA VAL A 113 -5.54 -5.49 17.23
C VAL A 113 -6.05 -6.91 17.49
N GLY A 114 -7.31 -7.02 17.92
CA GLY A 114 -7.97 -8.32 18.07
C GLY A 114 -8.22 -9.00 16.72
N ALA A 115 -8.15 -10.34 16.69
CA ALA A 115 -8.49 -11.10 15.49
C ALA A 115 -9.97 -10.88 15.09
N ASP A 116 -10.85 -10.72 16.07
CA ASP A 116 -12.26 -10.37 15.89
C ASP A 116 -12.51 -8.93 15.42
N GLU A 117 -11.45 -8.14 15.20
CA GLU A 117 -11.52 -6.77 14.66
C GLU A 117 -11.07 -6.67 13.20
N ILE A 118 -10.66 -7.78 12.58
CA ILE A 118 -10.24 -7.79 11.18
C ILE A 118 -10.91 -8.85 10.31
N ALA A 119 -11.11 -8.52 9.05
CA ALA A 119 -11.41 -9.47 7.99
C ALA A 119 -10.36 -9.36 6.87
N LEU A 120 -9.91 -10.49 6.35
CA LEU A 120 -9.04 -10.49 5.17
C LEU A 120 -9.87 -10.21 3.92
N THR A 121 -9.35 -9.34 3.06
CA THR A 121 -9.99 -8.92 1.81
C THR A 121 -9.03 -9.18 0.64
N ARG A 122 -9.47 -8.93 -0.58
CA ARG A 122 -8.64 -8.98 -1.79
C ARG A 122 -7.74 -7.75 -1.92
N ASN A 123 -8.10 -6.63 -1.29
CA ASN A 123 -7.35 -5.37 -1.28
C ASN A 123 -8.05 -4.31 -0.39
N ALA A 124 -7.39 -3.18 -0.21
CA ALA A 124 -7.92 -2.01 0.49
C ALA A 124 -9.20 -1.45 -0.15
N THR A 125 -9.33 -1.48 -1.48
CA THR A 125 -10.53 -0.99 -2.16
C THR A 125 -11.75 -1.78 -1.74
N GLU A 126 -11.67 -3.11 -1.72
CA GLU A 126 -12.77 -3.98 -1.27
C GLU A 126 -13.09 -3.73 0.21
N ALA A 127 -12.06 -3.63 1.06
CA ALA A 127 -12.24 -3.33 2.48
C ALA A 127 -12.97 -2.01 2.70
N LEU A 128 -12.46 -0.93 2.10
CA LEU A 128 -13.00 0.41 2.25
C LEU A 128 -14.37 0.55 1.61
N GLN A 129 -14.62 -0.09 0.46
CA GLN A 129 -15.95 -0.10 -0.14
C GLN A 129 -16.97 -0.76 0.78
N GLY A 130 -16.65 -1.93 1.37
CA GLY A 130 -17.52 -2.59 2.35
C GLY A 130 -17.81 -1.69 3.56
N LEU A 131 -16.79 -1.01 4.08
CA LEU A 131 -16.95 -0.06 5.18
C LEU A 131 -17.85 1.13 4.80
N ILE A 132 -17.65 1.73 3.62
CA ILE A 132 -18.39 2.91 3.19
C ILE A 132 -19.85 2.56 2.85
N ASP A 133 -20.07 1.50 2.08
CA ASP A 133 -21.39 1.11 1.62
C ASP A 133 -22.24 0.52 2.75
N GLY A 134 -21.60 -0.22 3.66
CA GLY A 134 -22.22 -0.79 4.84
C GLY A 134 -22.45 0.19 5.99
N TYR A 135 -21.81 1.36 6.02
CA TYR A 135 -21.97 2.30 7.13
C TYR A 135 -23.41 2.80 7.28
N ASN A 136 -24.09 2.35 8.34
CA ASN A 136 -25.56 2.43 8.48
C ASN A 136 -26.06 3.59 9.34
N ARG A 137 -25.14 4.42 9.85
CA ARG A 137 -25.48 5.56 10.71
C ARG A 137 -25.81 6.84 9.94
N LEU A 138 -25.68 6.83 8.62
CA LEU A 138 -26.07 7.95 7.75
C LEU A 138 -27.59 7.99 7.56
N ARG A 139 -28.14 9.19 7.58
CA ARG A 139 -29.55 9.48 7.31
C ARG A 139 -29.69 10.42 6.11
N PRO A 140 -30.83 10.41 5.41
CA PRO A 140 -31.12 11.41 4.38
C PRO A 140 -30.95 12.83 4.94
N GLY A 141 -30.22 13.67 4.20
CA GLY A 141 -29.91 15.05 4.59
C GLY A 141 -28.60 15.24 5.37
N ASP A 142 -27.98 14.16 5.86
CA ASP A 142 -26.59 14.18 6.38
C ASP A 142 -25.59 14.51 5.25
N ALA A 143 -24.35 14.78 5.63
CA ALA A 143 -23.25 14.98 4.70
C ALA A 143 -22.06 14.05 5.01
N VAL A 144 -21.28 13.77 3.97
CA VAL A 144 -20.00 13.07 4.05
C VAL A 144 -18.89 13.95 3.50
N LEU A 145 -17.69 13.90 4.07
CA LEU A 145 -16.55 14.73 3.69
C LEU A 145 -15.42 13.89 3.08
N ALA A 146 -14.88 14.34 1.95
CA ALA A 146 -13.66 13.81 1.37
C ALA A 146 -12.79 14.93 0.79
N ALA A 147 -11.47 14.71 0.77
CA ALA A 147 -10.51 15.62 0.19
C ALA A 147 -10.17 15.25 -1.27
N ASP A 148 -9.59 16.19 -2.01
CA ASP A 148 -9.08 15.95 -3.36
C ASP A 148 -7.94 14.92 -3.40
N LEU A 149 -7.19 14.73 -2.32
CA LEU A 149 -6.12 13.74 -2.24
C LEU A 149 -6.56 12.32 -1.85
N ASP A 150 -7.85 12.13 -1.56
CA ASP A 150 -8.39 10.81 -1.25
C ASP A 150 -8.46 9.89 -2.48
N TYR A 151 -8.47 8.58 -2.25
CA TYR A 151 -8.43 7.59 -3.33
C TYR A 151 -9.67 7.62 -4.24
N ASP A 152 -9.46 7.63 -5.56
CA ASP A 152 -10.47 7.84 -6.59
C ASP A 152 -11.70 6.93 -6.41
N SER A 153 -11.46 5.63 -6.18
CA SER A 153 -12.55 4.67 -5.98
C SER A 153 -13.38 4.99 -4.74
N MET A 154 -12.75 5.53 -3.69
CA MET A 154 -13.44 5.91 -2.46
C MET A 154 -14.22 7.22 -2.64
N LEU A 155 -13.71 8.14 -3.48
CA LEU A 155 -14.49 9.30 -3.91
C LEU A 155 -15.75 8.86 -4.65
N GLY A 156 -15.64 7.87 -5.54
CA GLY A 156 -16.80 7.27 -6.23
C GLY A 156 -17.77 6.59 -5.27
N CYS A 157 -17.28 5.92 -4.23
CA CYS A 157 -18.13 5.33 -3.19
C CYS A 157 -18.93 6.42 -2.44
N PHE A 158 -18.27 7.51 -2.05
CA PHE A 158 -18.92 8.67 -1.41
C PHE A 158 -19.97 9.32 -2.33
N ASP A 159 -19.68 9.48 -3.62
CA ASP A 159 -20.66 9.98 -4.59
C ASP A 159 -21.86 9.04 -4.72
N GLY A 160 -21.62 7.72 -4.69
CA GLY A 160 -22.66 6.71 -4.68
C GLY A 160 -23.59 6.78 -3.46
N LEU A 161 -23.09 7.20 -2.30
CA LEU A 161 -23.91 7.39 -1.09
C LEU A 161 -25.00 8.45 -1.29
N LYS A 162 -24.77 9.47 -2.13
CA LYS A 162 -25.80 10.47 -2.45
C LYS A 162 -27.06 9.83 -3.01
N ALA A 163 -26.90 8.91 -3.96
CA ALA A 163 -28.02 8.20 -4.58
C ALA A 163 -28.63 7.14 -3.65
N ARG A 164 -27.81 6.39 -2.90
CA ARG A 164 -28.27 5.27 -2.06
C ARG A 164 -28.82 5.67 -0.70
N ARG A 165 -28.31 6.74 -0.10
CA ARG A 165 -28.59 7.15 1.29
C ARG A 165 -29.11 8.59 1.42
N GLY A 166 -29.20 9.35 0.32
CA GLY A 166 -29.72 10.72 0.33
C GLY A 166 -28.83 11.73 1.06
N VAL A 167 -27.53 11.44 1.18
CA VAL A 167 -26.54 12.34 1.79
C VAL A 167 -26.00 13.37 0.80
N GLN A 168 -25.39 14.45 1.30
CA GLN A 168 -24.59 15.37 0.50
C GLN A 168 -23.11 14.99 0.56
N VAL A 169 -22.36 15.27 -0.50
CA VAL A 169 -20.90 15.07 -0.53
C VAL A 169 -20.23 16.44 -0.48
N VAL A 170 -19.49 16.69 0.60
CA VAL A 170 -18.65 17.87 0.77
C VAL A 170 -17.25 17.51 0.30
N ARG A 171 -16.67 18.36 -0.55
CA ARG A 171 -15.32 18.21 -1.08
C ARG A 171 -14.45 19.37 -0.62
N ILE A 172 -13.21 19.07 -0.23
CA ILE A 172 -12.20 20.09 0.07
C ILE A 172 -10.92 19.82 -0.71
N ALA A 173 -10.21 20.88 -1.07
CA ALA A 173 -8.84 20.79 -1.55
C ALA A 173 -7.90 20.96 -0.35
N LEU A 174 -6.91 20.07 -0.21
CA LEU A 174 -5.91 20.25 0.83
C LEU A 174 -4.92 21.36 0.43
N PRO A 175 -4.46 22.18 1.40
CA PRO A 175 -3.60 23.32 1.11
C PRO A 175 -2.26 22.91 0.50
N GLU A 176 -1.82 23.69 -0.49
CA GLU A 176 -0.48 23.60 -1.08
C GLU A 176 0.20 24.97 -1.03
N PRO A 177 1.39 25.11 -0.41
CA PRO A 177 2.14 24.08 0.31
C PRO A 177 1.44 23.65 1.61
N ALA A 178 1.48 22.35 1.89
CA ALA A 178 0.92 21.81 3.13
C ALA A 178 1.81 22.13 4.33
N THR A 179 1.18 22.46 5.46
CA THR A 179 1.80 22.45 6.79
C THR A 179 0.98 21.55 7.71
N TYR A 180 1.58 21.04 8.77
CA TYR A 180 0.92 20.10 9.66
C TYR A 180 -0.35 20.71 10.27
N GLN A 181 -0.25 21.93 10.78
CA GLN A 181 -1.39 22.67 11.31
C GLN A 181 -2.38 23.07 10.20
N GLY A 182 -1.89 23.51 9.03
CA GLY A 182 -2.77 23.91 7.92
C GLY A 182 -3.66 22.78 7.41
N LEU A 183 -3.19 21.53 7.46
CA LEU A 183 -4.03 20.36 7.16
C LEU A 183 -5.13 20.18 8.20
N ILE A 184 -4.79 20.25 9.49
CA ILE A 184 -5.77 20.16 10.59
C ILE A 184 -6.81 21.27 10.47
N ASP A 185 -6.37 22.50 10.21
CA ASP A 185 -7.23 23.67 10.07
C ASP A 185 -8.20 23.55 8.88
N ALA A 186 -7.75 22.99 7.75
CA ALA A 186 -8.60 22.76 6.59
C ALA A 186 -9.79 21.84 6.93
N TYR A 187 -9.55 20.71 7.62
CA TYR A 187 -10.62 19.84 8.10
C TYR A 187 -11.47 20.53 9.18
N ALA A 188 -10.86 21.29 10.09
CA ALA A 188 -11.57 22.01 11.14
C ALA A 188 -12.58 23.00 10.56
N GLN A 189 -12.16 23.77 9.55
CA GLN A 189 -13.01 24.72 8.81
C GLN A 189 -14.12 24.00 8.06
N ALA A 190 -13.81 22.90 7.37
CA ALA A 190 -14.80 22.11 6.62
C ALA A 190 -15.93 21.60 7.53
N PHE A 191 -15.56 21.03 8.67
CA PHE A 191 -16.49 20.55 9.70
C PHE A 191 -17.33 21.69 10.30
N THR A 192 -16.74 22.87 10.56
CA THR A 192 -17.47 24.04 11.08
C THR A 192 -18.46 24.59 10.06
N ALA A 193 -18.05 24.71 8.80
CA ALA A 193 -18.89 25.23 7.72
C ALA A 193 -20.03 24.27 7.35
N ASN A 194 -19.90 22.98 7.67
CA ASN A 194 -20.85 21.93 7.29
C ASN A 194 -21.26 21.08 8.51
N PRO A 195 -22.12 21.60 9.41
CA PRO A 195 -22.51 20.92 10.66
C PRO A 195 -23.30 19.63 10.47
N ARG A 196 -23.69 19.31 9.21
CA ARG A 196 -24.37 18.07 8.83
C ARG A 196 -23.43 16.93 8.48
N ILE A 197 -22.10 17.16 8.46
CA ILE A 197 -21.15 16.08 8.23
C ILE A 197 -21.28 15.04 9.34
N ARG A 198 -21.33 13.75 8.97
CA ARG A 198 -21.38 12.61 9.90
C ARG A 198 -20.31 11.56 9.64
N LEU A 199 -19.67 11.60 8.48
CA LEU A 199 -18.61 10.69 8.09
C LEU A 199 -17.53 11.45 7.31
N VAL A 200 -16.27 11.19 7.61
CA VAL A 200 -15.12 11.71 6.85
C VAL A 200 -14.27 10.55 6.32
N LEU A 201 -13.81 10.67 5.08
CA LEU A 201 -12.76 9.81 4.52
C LEU A 201 -11.41 10.47 4.74
N LEU A 202 -10.41 9.69 5.17
CA LEU A 202 -9.04 10.16 5.33
C LEU A 202 -8.06 9.15 4.71
N THR A 203 -7.43 9.52 3.61
CA THR A 203 -6.28 8.80 3.07
C THR A 203 -5.03 9.18 3.85
N HIS A 204 -4.52 8.26 4.67
CA HIS A 204 -3.43 8.56 5.60
C HIS A 204 -2.14 8.95 4.89
N LEU A 205 -1.81 8.29 3.77
CA LEU A 205 -0.70 8.66 2.91
C LEU A 205 -1.17 8.71 1.47
N SER A 206 -1.20 9.92 0.89
CA SER A 206 -1.74 10.16 -0.43
C SER A 206 -1.00 9.36 -1.49
N HIS A 207 -1.76 8.54 -2.20
CA HIS A 207 -1.29 7.84 -3.37
C HIS A 207 -0.96 8.80 -4.53
N ARG A 208 -1.37 10.07 -4.48
CA ARG A 208 -1.11 11.05 -5.54
C ARG A 208 0.16 11.85 -5.29
N THR A 209 0.27 12.43 -4.11
CA THR A 209 1.35 13.38 -3.79
C THR A 209 2.39 12.82 -2.83
N GLY A 210 2.07 11.76 -2.09
CA GLY A 210 2.88 11.26 -0.97
C GLY A 210 2.64 11.97 0.37
N LEU A 211 1.72 12.95 0.40
CA LEU A 211 1.41 13.70 1.61
C LEU A 211 0.84 12.79 2.69
N VAL A 212 1.41 12.84 3.89
CA VAL A 212 0.88 12.16 5.08
C VAL A 212 -0.09 13.09 5.80
N VAL A 213 -1.31 12.64 6.02
CA VAL A 213 -2.37 13.39 6.68
C VAL A 213 -2.30 13.18 8.20
N PRO A 214 -2.43 14.23 9.05
CA PRO A 214 -2.52 14.12 10.52
C PRO A 214 -3.79 13.42 11.02
N VAL A 215 -3.92 12.12 10.72
CA VAL A 215 -5.15 11.33 10.95
C VAL A 215 -5.55 11.36 12.41
N ARG A 216 -4.61 11.17 13.35
CA ARG A 216 -4.89 11.13 14.79
C ARG A 216 -5.60 12.41 15.26
N GLU A 217 -5.08 13.57 14.89
CA GLU A 217 -5.60 14.88 15.28
C GLU A 217 -6.97 15.14 14.62
N ILE A 218 -7.10 14.80 13.33
CA ILE A 218 -8.35 15.01 12.59
C ILE A 218 -9.45 14.08 13.11
N VAL A 219 -9.14 12.82 13.43
CA VAL A 219 -10.08 11.85 14.00
C VAL A 219 -10.54 12.28 15.39
N ALA A 220 -9.63 12.75 16.25
CA ALA A 220 -10.00 13.26 17.56
C ALA A 220 -10.95 14.47 17.45
N MET A 221 -10.66 15.40 16.56
CA MET A 221 -11.51 16.56 16.28
C MET A 221 -12.87 16.16 15.69
N ALA A 222 -12.90 15.22 14.74
CA ALA A 222 -14.12 14.70 14.12
C ALA A 222 -15.01 14.03 15.17
N ARG A 223 -14.44 13.16 16.01
CA ARG A 223 -15.15 12.44 17.07
C ARG A 223 -15.79 13.40 18.09
N ALA A 224 -15.09 14.47 18.48
CA ALA A 224 -15.63 15.50 19.37
C ALA A 224 -16.88 16.21 18.80
N ARG A 225 -17.11 16.11 17.49
CA ARG A 225 -18.25 16.67 16.76
C ARG A 225 -19.28 15.61 16.34
N GLY A 226 -19.11 14.35 16.79
CA GLY A 226 -19.97 13.23 16.40
C GLY A 226 -19.79 12.82 14.93
N ILE A 227 -18.62 13.09 14.34
CA ILE A 227 -18.24 12.68 12.99
C ILE A 227 -17.35 11.44 13.10
N ASP A 228 -17.75 10.36 12.44
CA ASP A 228 -16.92 9.15 12.33
C ASP A 228 -15.94 9.25 11.16
N ALA A 229 -14.86 8.49 11.19
CA ALA A 229 -13.81 8.52 10.18
C ALA A 229 -13.50 7.12 9.63
N ILE A 230 -13.50 6.98 8.30
CA ILE A 230 -12.96 5.82 7.60
C ILE A 230 -11.58 6.18 7.06
N VAL A 231 -10.58 5.36 7.36
CA VAL A 231 -9.19 5.63 7.01
C VAL A 231 -8.66 4.68 5.94
N ASP A 232 -8.24 5.23 4.81
CA ASP A 232 -7.43 4.50 3.82
C ASP A 232 -5.96 4.51 4.26
N ALA A 233 -5.49 3.34 4.70
CA ALA A 233 -4.12 3.11 5.14
C ALA A 233 -3.31 2.27 4.15
N ALA A 234 -3.77 2.13 2.89
CA ALA A 234 -3.17 1.27 1.88
C ALA A 234 -1.70 1.58 1.57
N HIS A 235 -1.29 2.83 1.75
CA HIS A 235 0.10 3.25 1.57
C HIS A 235 0.86 3.48 2.89
N SER A 236 0.19 3.74 4.01
CA SER A 236 0.88 4.08 5.25
C SER A 236 1.43 2.86 5.98
N TRP A 237 0.65 1.77 6.08
CA TRP A 237 1.06 0.60 6.85
C TRP A 237 2.18 -0.16 6.14
N GLY A 238 3.27 -0.43 6.87
CA GLY A 238 4.50 -1.01 6.34
C GLY A 238 5.44 0.00 5.67
N GLN A 239 5.02 1.25 5.44
CA GLN A 239 5.86 2.32 4.89
C GLN A 239 6.30 3.31 5.96
N LEU A 240 5.37 3.74 6.82
CA LEU A 240 5.62 4.70 7.88
C LEU A 240 6.05 3.98 9.16
N ASP A 241 6.87 4.67 9.95
CA ASP A 241 7.19 4.27 11.32
C ASP A 241 6.14 4.86 12.25
N ALA A 242 4.95 4.27 12.21
CA ALA A 242 3.80 4.70 12.99
C ALA A 242 3.01 3.47 13.44
N ASP A 243 2.62 3.47 14.71
CA ASP A 243 1.67 2.49 15.22
C ASP A 243 0.27 2.83 14.68
N PHE A 244 -0.43 1.81 14.19
CA PHE A 244 -1.80 1.96 13.73
C PHE A 244 -2.75 2.30 14.90
N ALA A 245 -2.52 1.72 16.08
CA ALA A 245 -3.34 1.96 17.26
C ALA A 245 -3.34 3.44 17.68
N ASP A 246 -2.21 4.14 17.49
CA ASP A 246 -2.05 5.56 17.82
C ASP A 246 -2.92 6.49 16.96
N LEU A 247 -3.38 6.03 15.80
CA LEU A 247 -4.30 6.79 14.95
C LEU A 247 -5.68 6.93 15.57
N GLY A 248 -6.04 6.06 16.51
CA GLY A 248 -7.32 6.14 17.23
C GLY A 248 -8.55 5.96 16.35
N VAL A 249 -8.42 5.26 15.22
CA VAL A 249 -9.46 5.08 14.21
C VAL A 249 -10.43 3.94 14.58
N ASP A 250 -11.63 3.97 14.00
CA ASP A 250 -12.65 2.94 14.21
C ASP A 250 -12.83 2.02 12.99
N PHE A 251 -12.48 2.53 11.80
CA PHE A 251 -12.67 1.87 10.51
C PHE A 251 -11.45 2.14 9.63
N ALA A 252 -10.80 1.08 9.10
CA ALA A 252 -9.66 1.25 8.21
C ALA A 252 -9.52 0.13 7.18
N GLY A 253 -8.90 0.45 6.04
CA GLY A 253 -8.57 -0.52 5.00
C GLY A 253 -7.09 -0.50 4.64
N PHE A 254 -6.56 -1.69 4.32
CA PHE A 254 -5.13 -1.89 4.07
C PHE A 254 -4.86 -2.77 2.86
N ASN A 255 -3.69 -2.56 2.25
CA ASN A 255 -3.10 -3.48 1.27
C ASN A 255 -1.90 -4.20 1.90
N LEU A 256 -1.81 -5.51 1.69
CA LEU A 256 -0.62 -6.28 2.09
C LEU A 256 0.40 -6.41 0.95
N HIS A 257 -0.05 -6.30 -0.30
CA HIS A 257 0.84 -6.49 -1.45
C HIS A 257 1.82 -5.35 -1.70
N LYS A 258 1.51 -4.13 -1.25
CA LYS A 258 2.36 -2.94 -1.46
C LYS A 258 3.62 -2.98 -0.60
N TRP A 259 3.55 -2.45 0.63
CA TRP A 259 4.74 -2.23 1.46
C TRP A 259 5.11 -3.42 2.34
N TRP A 260 4.20 -4.35 2.53
CA TRP A 260 4.47 -5.64 3.16
C TRP A 260 4.97 -6.68 2.17
N GLY A 261 4.78 -6.46 0.86
CA GLY A 261 5.29 -7.32 -0.20
C GLY A 261 4.66 -8.72 -0.22
N ALA A 262 3.41 -8.85 0.25
CA ALA A 262 2.62 -10.07 0.06
C ALA A 262 2.20 -10.25 -1.41
N PRO A 263 1.71 -11.43 -1.83
CA PRO A 263 1.14 -11.58 -3.16
C PRO A 263 -0.03 -10.61 -3.42
N LEU A 264 -0.23 -10.24 -4.69
CA LEU A 264 -1.40 -9.47 -5.10
C LEU A 264 -2.69 -10.22 -4.72
N GLY A 265 -3.72 -9.48 -4.34
CA GLY A 265 -5.00 -10.08 -3.95
C GLY A 265 -5.17 -10.33 -2.45
N VAL A 266 -4.36 -9.69 -1.60
CA VAL A 266 -4.61 -9.66 -0.15
C VAL A 266 -4.60 -8.25 0.43
N GLY A 267 -5.65 -7.94 1.19
CA GLY A 267 -5.86 -6.73 1.97
C GLY A 267 -6.50 -7.05 3.30
N VAL A 268 -6.80 -6.00 4.08
CA VAL A 268 -7.41 -6.13 5.40
C VAL A 268 -8.46 -5.05 5.58
N MET A 269 -9.64 -5.44 6.06
CA MET A 269 -10.62 -4.56 6.68
C MET A 269 -10.40 -4.60 8.19
N TYR A 270 -10.24 -3.43 8.81
CA TYR A 270 -10.27 -3.26 10.26
C TYR A 270 -11.55 -2.55 10.67
N LEU A 271 -12.16 -3.08 11.73
CA LEU A 271 -13.35 -2.57 12.34
C LEU A 271 -13.22 -2.73 13.85
N ARG A 272 -13.20 -1.62 14.59
CA ARG A 272 -13.14 -1.67 16.05
C ARG A 272 -14.28 -2.53 16.58
N LYS A 273 -13.98 -3.46 17.49
CA LYS A 273 -14.95 -4.44 18.01
C LYS A 273 -16.26 -3.80 18.47
N SER A 274 -16.17 -2.70 19.21
CA SER A 274 -17.33 -1.98 19.76
C SER A 274 -18.17 -1.24 18.71
N ARG A 275 -17.72 -1.20 17.45
CA ARG A 275 -18.32 -0.46 16.33
C ARG A 275 -18.78 -1.39 15.21
N VAL A 276 -18.70 -2.71 15.39
CA VAL A 276 -19.01 -3.69 14.33
C VAL A 276 -20.45 -3.55 13.80
N ARG A 277 -21.40 -3.15 14.66
CA ARG A 277 -22.81 -2.99 14.32
C ARG A 277 -23.14 -1.68 13.57
N ASP A 278 -22.16 -0.78 13.45
CA ASP A 278 -22.30 0.45 12.65
C ASP A 278 -22.12 0.17 11.14
N ILE A 279 -21.67 -1.04 10.79
CA ILE A 279 -21.56 -1.54 9.42
C ILE A 279 -22.61 -2.64 9.25
N ASP A 280 -23.46 -2.52 8.22
CA ASP A 280 -24.43 -3.54 7.86
C ASP A 280 -23.70 -4.86 7.49
N PRO A 281 -24.26 -6.04 7.84
CA PRO A 281 -23.77 -7.30 7.31
C PRO A 281 -23.79 -7.31 5.78
N ASP A 282 -22.81 -7.95 5.16
CA ASP A 282 -22.83 -8.23 3.74
C ASP A 282 -24.06 -9.12 3.44
N PRO A 283 -24.92 -8.77 2.46
CA PRO A 283 -26.13 -9.54 2.17
C PRO A 283 -25.84 -10.99 1.74
N ALA A 284 -24.63 -11.30 1.27
CA ALA A 284 -24.20 -12.65 0.94
C ALA A 284 -23.69 -13.45 2.16
N ASN A 285 -23.48 -12.81 3.30
CA ASN A 285 -23.09 -13.42 4.58
C ASN A 285 -24.28 -13.45 5.57
N GLY A 286 -25.46 -13.88 5.11
CA GLY A 286 -26.70 -13.86 5.91
C GLY A 286 -26.85 -14.94 6.99
N GLU A 287 -25.85 -15.80 7.18
CA GLU A 287 -25.88 -16.93 8.12
C GLU A 287 -24.72 -16.83 9.14
N GLY A 288 -24.91 -17.37 10.34
CA GLY A 288 -23.88 -17.39 11.39
C GLY A 288 -23.90 -16.17 12.33
N ASP A 289 -22.73 -15.80 12.86
CA ASP A 289 -22.58 -14.65 13.77
C ASP A 289 -22.60 -13.33 12.99
N LEU A 290 -23.79 -12.75 12.87
CA LEU A 290 -24.00 -11.46 12.21
C LEU A 290 -23.44 -10.26 12.98
N ASP A 291 -22.93 -10.44 14.20
CA ASP A 291 -22.24 -9.39 14.96
C ASP A 291 -20.71 -9.46 14.81
N SER A 292 -20.20 -10.31 13.91
CA SER A 292 -18.77 -10.44 13.58
C SER A 292 -18.30 -9.52 12.45
N VAL A 293 -17.01 -9.17 12.46
CA VAL A 293 -16.37 -8.41 11.35
C VAL A 293 -16.35 -9.23 10.05
N GLN A 294 -16.24 -10.55 10.13
CA GLN A 294 -16.26 -11.45 8.97
C GLN A 294 -17.60 -11.38 8.23
N ALA A 295 -18.70 -11.18 8.95
CA ALA A 295 -20.01 -11.00 8.33
C ALA A 295 -20.15 -9.68 7.54
N ARG A 296 -19.21 -8.73 7.66
CA ARG A 296 -19.27 -7.41 6.98
C ARG A 296 -18.74 -7.43 5.55
N ILE A 297 -18.09 -8.52 5.14
CA ILE A 297 -17.48 -8.60 3.81
C ILE A 297 -17.46 -10.05 3.30
N HIS A 298 -18.04 -10.27 2.11
CA HIS A 298 -18.00 -11.57 1.45
C HIS A 298 -16.98 -11.56 0.30
N THR A 299 -15.84 -12.24 0.46
CA THR A 299 -14.78 -12.27 -0.55
C THR A 299 -15.02 -13.26 -1.70
N GLY A 300 -15.98 -14.18 -1.54
CA GLY A 300 -16.16 -15.32 -2.44
C GLY A 300 -14.94 -16.23 -2.44
N THR A 301 -14.80 -17.03 -3.50
CA THR A 301 -13.60 -17.84 -3.72
C THR A 301 -12.42 -16.91 -4.05
N SER A 302 -11.49 -16.79 -3.12
CA SER A 302 -10.28 -15.99 -3.23
C SER A 302 -9.04 -16.85 -3.51
N ASP A 303 -7.91 -16.21 -3.78
CA ASP A 303 -6.62 -16.89 -3.91
C ASP A 303 -6.12 -17.36 -2.54
N PHE A 304 -6.31 -18.64 -2.24
CA PHE A 304 -5.86 -19.24 -0.99
C PHE A 304 -4.34 -19.24 -0.86
N ALA A 305 -3.61 -19.42 -1.96
CA ALA A 305 -2.15 -19.40 -1.92
C ALA A 305 -1.63 -18.01 -1.53
N ALA A 306 -2.27 -16.96 -2.04
CA ALA A 306 -1.94 -15.59 -1.68
C ALA A 306 -2.12 -15.33 -0.17
N MET A 307 -3.24 -15.77 0.40
CA MET A 307 -3.51 -15.65 1.84
C MET A 307 -2.48 -16.41 2.68
N LEU A 308 -2.19 -17.66 2.31
CA LEU A 308 -1.25 -18.52 3.03
C LEU A 308 0.19 -17.98 3.06
N THR A 309 0.54 -17.09 2.13
CA THR A 309 1.90 -16.51 2.01
C THR A 309 2.10 -15.26 2.88
N VAL A 310 1.03 -14.67 3.41
CA VAL A 310 1.12 -13.43 4.21
C VAL A 310 2.10 -13.52 5.39
N PRO A 311 2.16 -14.62 6.16
CA PRO A 311 3.14 -14.76 7.24
C PRO A 311 4.59 -14.62 6.76
N ASP A 312 4.97 -15.27 5.65
CA ASP A 312 6.33 -15.16 5.08
C ASP A 312 6.69 -13.72 4.69
N ALA A 313 5.71 -12.97 4.16
CA ALA A 313 5.89 -11.56 3.83
C ALA A 313 6.15 -10.71 5.08
N PHE A 314 5.39 -10.93 6.16
CA PHE A 314 5.64 -10.25 7.43
C PHE A 314 6.98 -10.63 8.04
N ASP A 315 7.33 -11.92 8.06
CA ASP A 315 8.59 -12.38 8.63
C ASP A 315 9.79 -11.72 7.92
N PHE A 316 9.77 -11.66 6.58
CA PHE A 316 10.80 -10.97 5.81
C PHE A 316 10.92 -9.49 6.18
N GLN A 317 9.80 -8.78 6.23
CA GLN A 317 9.78 -7.33 6.50
C GLN A 317 10.11 -7.00 7.96
N GLN A 318 9.68 -7.82 8.91
CA GLN A 318 9.94 -7.66 10.34
C GLN A 318 11.39 -7.99 10.70
N ALA A 319 12.04 -8.91 9.98
CA ALA A 319 13.47 -9.16 10.13
C ALA A 319 14.34 -7.93 9.81
N ILE A 320 13.88 -7.04 8.92
CA ILE A 320 14.51 -5.75 8.63
C ILE A 320 14.21 -4.74 9.75
N GLY A 321 12.93 -4.64 10.12
CA GLY A 321 12.43 -3.69 11.12
C GLY A 321 11.69 -2.51 10.51
N THR A 322 10.59 -2.10 11.15
CA THR A 322 9.75 -0.99 10.66
C THR A 322 10.47 0.37 10.66
N PRO A 323 11.18 0.78 11.73
CA PRO A 323 11.92 2.04 11.74
C PRO A 323 12.98 2.11 10.64
N GLU A 324 13.73 1.01 10.43
CA GLU A 324 14.79 0.93 9.42
C GLU A 324 14.23 1.04 8.00
N ARG A 325 13.14 0.32 7.69
CA ARG A 325 12.47 0.43 6.39
C ARG A 325 11.95 1.83 6.13
N ALA A 326 11.26 2.43 7.09
CA ALA A 326 10.73 3.77 6.96
C ALA A 326 11.83 4.81 6.76
N ALA A 327 12.93 4.71 7.53
CA ALA A 327 14.10 5.56 7.39
C ALA A 327 14.78 5.41 6.01
N ARG A 328 14.92 4.18 5.49
CA ARG A 328 15.47 3.93 4.15
C ARG A 328 14.63 4.57 3.04
N LEU A 329 13.31 4.39 3.09
CA LEU A 329 12.42 4.94 2.09
C LEU A 329 12.44 6.48 2.09
N ARG A 330 12.44 7.10 3.28
CA ARG A 330 12.62 8.56 3.41
C ARG A 330 13.97 9.01 2.88
N TYR A 331 15.06 8.34 3.23
CA TYR A 331 16.41 8.65 2.74
C TYR A 331 16.47 8.64 1.20
N LEU A 332 15.91 7.61 0.55
CA LEU A 332 15.86 7.52 -0.91
C LEU A 332 15.00 8.62 -1.53
N ARG A 333 13.88 8.99 -0.89
CA ARG A 333 13.05 10.11 -1.34
C ARG A 333 13.78 11.44 -1.20
N ASP A 334 14.41 11.69 -0.06
CA ASP A 334 15.06 12.96 0.25
C ASP A 334 16.26 13.22 -0.64
N ARG A 335 16.95 12.16 -1.07
CA ARG A 335 18.13 12.23 -1.93
C ARG A 335 17.90 12.95 -3.26
N TRP A 336 16.69 12.89 -3.84
CA TRP A 336 16.36 13.70 -5.01
C TRP A 336 15.50 14.91 -4.68
N ALA A 337 14.57 14.78 -3.73
CA ALA A 337 13.56 15.79 -3.51
C ALA A 337 14.10 17.01 -2.75
N GLU A 338 14.93 16.82 -1.71
CA GLU A 338 15.44 17.93 -0.89
C GLU A 338 16.42 18.85 -1.64
N PRO A 339 17.43 18.34 -2.38
CA PRO A 339 18.32 19.19 -3.17
C PRO A 339 17.59 19.99 -4.25
N LEU A 340 16.51 19.43 -4.80
CA LEU A 340 15.75 20.05 -5.88
C LEU A 340 14.62 20.99 -5.43
N ARG A 341 14.36 21.12 -4.11
CA ARG A 341 13.33 22.07 -3.61
C ARG A 341 13.56 23.52 -4.03
N LYS A 342 14.82 23.92 -4.21
CA LYS A 342 15.22 25.28 -4.58
C LYS A 342 15.33 25.48 -6.10
N LEU A 343 15.07 24.44 -6.90
CA LEU A 343 15.10 24.54 -8.35
C LEU A 343 13.89 25.34 -8.83
N ASP A 344 14.13 26.53 -9.39
CA ASP A 344 13.06 27.33 -9.99
C ASP A 344 12.38 26.56 -11.12
N GLY A 345 11.05 26.56 -11.11
CA GLY A 345 10.24 25.81 -12.07
C GLY A 345 9.91 24.37 -11.68
N LEU A 346 10.43 23.84 -10.56
CA LEU A 346 10.06 22.54 -10.01
C LEU A 346 9.37 22.69 -8.65
N GLN A 347 8.20 22.08 -8.49
CA GLN A 347 7.49 22.02 -7.23
C GLN A 347 7.50 20.58 -6.69
N ILE A 348 8.07 20.36 -5.51
CA ILE A 348 7.93 19.11 -4.77
C ILE A 348 6.63 19.18 -3.95
N LEU A 349 5.76 18.17 -4.09
CA LEU A 349 4.39 18.24 -3.58
C LEU A 349 4.24 17.86 -2.10
N THR A 350 5.27 17.27 -1.49
CA THR A 350 5.32 17.12 -0.03
C THR A 350 6.23 18.16 0.61
N PRO A 351 5.89 18.69 1.80
CA PRO A 351 6.77 19.59 2.54
C PRO A 351 7.99 18.83 3.11
N SER A 352 8.98 19.55 3.63
CA SER A 352 10.18 18.96 4.25
C SER A 352 9.95 18.46 5.67
N ASP A 353 8.80 18.82 6.28
CA ASP A 353 8.37 18.30 7.58
C ASP A 353 8.30 16.76 7.54
N PRO A 354 9.14 16.04 8.33
CA PRO A 354 9.22 14.59 8.28
C PRO A 354 7.94 13.88 8.74
N ARG A 355 6.99 14.59 9.35
CA ARG A 355 5.68 14.05 9.71
C ARG A 355 4.72 13.94 8.52
N LEU A 356 5.02 14.63 7.42
CA LEU A 356 4.11 14.84 6.30
C LEU A 356 4.53 14.09 5.02
N HIS A 357 5.50 13.17 5.12
CA HIS A 357 5.94 12.36 4.00
C HIS A 357 6.53 11.01 4.44
N GLY A 358 6.64 10.10 3.48
CA GLY A 358 7.33 8.81 3.61
C GLY A 358 8.31 8.61 2.46
N GLY A 359 8.25 7.43 1.83
CA GLY A 359 9.00 7.16 0.59
C GLY A 359 8.34 7.77 -0.65
N ILE A 360 7.02 7.94 -0.67
CA ILE A 360 6.32 8.53 -1.81
C ILE A 360 6.47 10.04 -1.80
N THR A 361 6.77 10.62 -2.96
CA THR A 361 6.43 12.03 -3.23
C THR A 361 6.19 12.22 -4.72
N SER A 362 5.65 13.37 -5.07
CA SER A 362 5.45 13.78 -6.45
C SER A 362 6.04 15.15 -6.73
N PHE A 363 6.16 15.49 -8.01
CA PHE A 363 6.57 16.82 -8.45
C PHE A 363 5.65 17.35 -9.56
N ARG A 364 5.64 18.67 -9.70
CA ARG A 364 5.12 19.38 -10.88
C ARG A 364 6.18 20.28 -11.47
N ILE A 365 6.11 20.47 -12.78
CA ILE A 365 6.89 21.49 -13.48
C ILE A 365 5.98 22.69 -13.72
N ARG A 366 6.49 23.91 -13.49
CA ARG A 366 5.70 25.15 -13.61
C ARG A 366 5.02 25.24 -14.98
N GLY A 367 3.72 25.54 -14.98
CA GLY A 367 2.91 25.62 -16.20
C GLY A 367 2.51 24.27 -16.81
N ARG A 368 2.91 23.14 -16.22
CA ARG A 368 2.68 21.78 -16.73
C ARG A 368 1.80 20.98 -15.76
N VAL A 369 0.54 21.40 -15.64
CA VAL A 369 -0.41 20.90 -14.62
C VAL A 369 -1.53 20.04 -15.21
N THR A 370 -1.58 19.87 -16.53
CA THR A 370 -2.60 19.01 -17.17
C THR A 370 -2.21 17.54 -17.13
N ALA A 371 -3.18 16.65 -17.33
CA ALA A 371 -2.92 15.22 -17.46
C ALA A 371 -1.97 14.94 -18.64
N ALA A 372 -2.21 15.59 -19.79
CA ALA A 372 -1.39 15.43 -20.99
C ALA A 372 0.07 15.86 -20.76
N ASP A 373 0.30 16.99 -20.08
CA ASP A 373 1.66 17.44 -19.73
C ASP A 373 2.39 16.39 -18.88
N ASN A 374 1.75 15.87 -17.84
CA ASN A 374 2.39 14.96 -16.89
C ASN A 374 2.57 13.55 -17.47
N ILE A 375 1.68 13.10 -18.37
CA ILE A 375 1.89 11.91 -19.21
C ILE A 375 3.16 12.11 -20.05
N ALA A 376 3.29 13.25 -20.73
CA ALA A 376 4.45 13.54 -21.56
C ALA A 376 5.75 13.61 -20.74
N ILE A 377 5.72 14.21 -19.54
CA ILE A 377 6.88 14.25 -18.63
C ILE A 377 7.29 12.85 -18.18
N ALA A 378 6.35 12.02 -17.73
CA ALA A 378 6.64 10.64 -17.34
C ALA A 378 7.21 9.82 -18.52
N LYS A 379 6.68 10.03 -19.73
CA LYS A 379 7.19 9.43 -20.95
C LYS A 379 8.62 9.89 -21.29
N MET A 380 8.93 11.17 -21.16
CA MET A 380 10.30 11.68 -21.36
C MET A 380 11.28 11.09 -20.34
N LEU A 381 10.88 10.98 -19.07
CA LEU A 381 11.69 10.32 -18.04
C LEU A 381 12.00 8.87 -18.41
N LEU A 382 11.01 8.13 -18.92
CA LEU A 382 11.19 6.76 -19.36
C LEU A 382 12.08 6.66 -20.60
N ASP A 383 11.71 7.33 -21.68
CA ASP A 383 12.34 7.13 -22.99
C ASP A 383 13.75 7.71 -23.08
N GLU A 384 14.00 8.85 -22.43
CA GLU A 384 15.30 9.54 -22.52
C GLU A 384 16.25 9.18 -21.39
N PHE A 385 15.73 8.85 -20.20
CA PHE A 385 16.53 8.62 -18.99
C PHE A 385 16.41 7.20 -18.44
N GLY A 386 15.53 6.37 -18.99
CA GLY A 386 15.26 5.02 -18.49
C GLY A 386 14.59 5.02 -17.12
N ILE A 387 13.88 6.08 -16.73
CA ILE A 387 13.27 6.23 -15.40
C ILE A 387 11.77 6.03 -15.48
N PHE A 388 11.28 4.92 -14.93
CA PHE A 388 9.85 4.64 -14.90
C PHE A 388 9.19 5.31 -13.70
N THR A 389 8.30 6.26 -14.00
CA THR A 389 7.44 6.99 -13.08
C THR A 389 6.05 7.08 -13.69
N VAL A 390 5.03 7.48 -12.92
CA VAL A 390 3.68 7.65 -13.45
C VAL A 390 3.11 9.02 -13.15
N HIS A 391 2.27 9.51 -14.04
CA HIS A 391 1.45 10.68 -13.79
C HIS A 391 0.30 10.34 -12.82
N ARG A 392 -0.17 11.32 -12.05
CA ARG A 392 -1.37 11.27 -11.21
C ARG A 392 -2.24 12.49 -11.51
N THR A 393 -3.55 12.30 -11.47
CA THR A 393 -4.56 13.33 -11.80
C THR A 393 -5.51 13.56 -10.64
N GLY A 394 -6.45 14.50 -10.82
CA GLY A 394 -7.56 14.77 -9.90
C GLY A 394 -7.23 15.63 -8.68
N ILE A 395 -5.97 16.03 -8.50
CA ILE A 395 -5.55 17.00 -7.48
C ILE A 395 -6.09 18.35 -7.92
N GLU A 396 -6.64 19.16 -7.01
CA GLU A 396 -7.25 20.44 -7.36
C GLU A 396 -6.22 21.40 -8.00
N ALA A 397 -4.99 21.41 -7.47
CA ALA A 397 -3.87 22.18 -7.99
C ALA A 397 -3.25 21.60 -9.29
N GLY A 398 -3.81 20.52 -9.82
CA GLY A 398 -3.43 19.92 -11.10
C GLY A 398 -2.55 18.67 -10.99
N ALA A 399 -2.46 17.97 -12.11
CA ALA A 399 -1.76 16.71 -12.26
C ALA A 399 -0.26 16.82 -11.93
N CYS A 400 0.35 15.70 -11.57
CA CYS A 400 1.75 15.61 -11.18
C CYS A 400 2.40 14.32 -11.66
N VAL A 401 3.73 14.21 -11.56
CA VAL A 401 4.46 12.96 -11.73
C VAL A 401 4.87 12.42 -10.36
N ARG A 402 4.50 11.17 -10.09
CA ARG A 402 4.76 10.46 -8.84
C ARG A 402 6.02 9.62 -8.93
N VAL A 403 6.79 9.64 -7.86
CA VAL A 403 8.02 8.88 -7.68
C VAL A 403 7.92 8.06 -6.39
N THR A 404 8.14 6.75 -6.49
CA THR A 404 8.04 5.82 -5.37
C THR A 404 9.21 4.84 -5.34
N PRO A 405 10.28 5.13 -4.57
CA PRO A 405 11.34 4.17 -4.32
C PRO A 405 10.85 2.95 -3.54
N ALA A 406 11.68 1.90 -3.56
CA ALA A 406 11.51 0.65 -2.81
C ALA A 406 12.79 0.30 -2.04
N LEU A 407 12.73 -0.77 -1.24
CA LEU A 407 13.90 -1.30 -0.54
C LEU A 407 14.99 -1.85 -1.48
N PHE A 408 14.62 -2.20 -2.71
CA PHE A 408 15.57 -2.59 -3.76
C PHE A 408 16.10 -1.43 -4.60
N THR A 409 15.58 -0.20 -4.39
CA THR A 409 16.09 0.98 -5.07
C THR A 409 17.43 1.39 -4.45
N ASN A 410 18.43 1.63 -5.30
CA ASN A 410 19.74 2.09 -4.86
C ASN A 410 19.91 3.62 -5.01
N PRO A 411 20.85 4.24 -4.29
CA PRO A 411 21.01 5.69 -4.33
C PRO A 411 21.42 6.22 -5.71
N ALA A 412 22.24 5.48 -6.47
CA ALA A 412 22.67 5.89 -7.80
C ALA A 412 21.51 5.98 -8.81
N GLN A 413 20.48 5.13 -8.65
CA GLN A 413 19.23 5.24 -9.41
C GLN A 413 18.46 6.52 -9.09
N ILE A 414 18.43 6.92 -7.81
CA ILE A 414 17.82 8.18 -7.39
C ILE A 414 18.63 9.39 -7.88
N ASP A 415 19.95 9.30 -7.87
CA ASP A 415 20.84 10.37 -8.37
C ASP A 415 20.62 10.62 -9.86
N LYS A 416 20.32 9.59 -10.64
CA LYS A 416 19.93 9.74 -12.05
C LYS A 416 18.63 10.54 -12.21
N LEU A 417 17.62 10.31 -11.35
CA LEU A 417 16.42 11.15 -11.32
C LEU A 417 16.76 12.60 -10.94
N ALA A 418 17.58 12.79 -9.90
CA ALA A 418 17.99 14.12 -9.45
C ALA A 418 18.73 14.90 -10.55
N ALA A 419 19.50 14.22 -11.40
CA ALA A 419 20.18 14.81 -12.55
C ALA A 419 19.24 15.07 -13.76
N ALA A 420 18.25 14.21 -13.98
CA ALA A 420 17.32 14.32 -15.10
C ALA A 420 16.33 15.50 -14.96
N LEU A 421 15.84 15.75 -13.74
CA LEU A 421 14.79 16.77 -13.51
C LEU A 421 15.21 18.20 -13.89
N PRO A 422 16.41 18.71 -13.54
CA PRO A 422 16.88 20.03 -14.00
C PRO A 422 16.92 20.16 -15.53
N ILE A 423 17.28 19.08 -16.25
CA ILE A 423 17.31 19.07 -17.71
C ILE A 423 15.90 19.25 -18.28
N LEU A 424 14.93 18.50 -17.74
CA LEU A 424 13.53 18.59 -18.17
C LEU A 424 12.92 19.95 -17.84
N VAL A 425 13.14 20.48 -16.63
CA VAL A 425 12.66 21.80 -16.21
C VAL A 425 13.18 22.89 -17.16
N LYS A 426 14.48 22.91 -17.44
CA LYS A 426 15.09 23.89 -18.36
C LYS A 426 14.55 23.77 -19.78
N ARG A 427 14.26 22.55 -20.25
CA ARG A 427 13.74 22.29 -21.60
C ARG A 427 12.29 22.76 -21.73
N LEU A 428 11.46 22.42 -20.74
CA LEU A 428 10.03 22.73 -20.73
C LEU A 428 9.70 24.17 -20.37
N ALA A 429 10.66 24.92 -19.81
CA ALA A 429 10.54 26.36 -19.61
C ALA A 429 10.69 27.18 -20.91
N LYS A 430 11.27 26.59 -21.98
CA LYS A 430 11.49 27.25 -23.29
C LYS A 430 10.32 27.06 -24.28
N THR A 431 9.39 26.20 -23.93
CA THR A 431 8.19 25.82 -24.67
C THR A 431 6.97 26.29 -23.90
#